data_AF-A0A7M2SSN5-F1
#
_entry.id   AF-A0A7M2SSN5-F1
#
_cell.length_a   1.000
_cell.length_b   1.000
_cell.length_c   1.000
_cell.angle_alpha   90.00
_cell.angle_beta   90.00
_cell.angle_gamma   90.00
#
_symmetry.space_group_name_H-M   'P 1'
#
loop_
_entity.id
_entity.type
_entity.pdbx_description
1 polymer ?
#
loop_
_entity_poly.entity_id
_entity_poly.type
_entity_poly.pdbx_seq_one_letter_code
_entity_poly.pdbx_strand_id
1 'polypeptide(L)'
;MRRTARLLTGTALAVGAVGTVVAPAYGAEGGGLKLGPASVVPGGEVTVRTDACRNGAAAGDASAVGAGDFTMAAGSGDEQAAGKFRVPPSAQPGTYEIVATCAEGGRRVTGDLVVTLTATRGQVHPRGSVKTGVGGPDGRDPVQTAAGVAALAVAAAGGTWLLHRRARGDGI
;
A
#
# COMPACT_ATOMS: atom_id res chain seq x y z
N MET A 1 1.68 47.20 55.19
CA MET A 1 2.73 46.87 54.21
C MET A 1 2.60 45.40 53.82
N ARG A 2 2.16 45.09 52.60
CA ARG A 2 2.10 43.73 52.06
C ARG A 2 2.78 43.74 50.70
N ARG A 3 3.89 43.01 50.54
CA ARG A 3 4.53 42.72 49.25
C ARG A 3 4.45 41.22 49.03
N THR A 4 3.55 40.81 48.15
CA THR A 4 3.44 39.44 47.64
C THR A 4 4.08 39.39 46.26
N ALA A 5 5.19 38.65 46.16
CA ALA A 5 5.85 38.31 44.92
C ALA A 5 4.95 37.39 44.08
N ARG A 6 4.77 37.72 42.80
CA ARG A 6 4.15 36.81 41.81
C ARG A 6 5.24 36.35 40.85
N LEU A 7 5.66 35.10 41.01
CA LEU A 7 6.40 34.35 40.00
C LEU A 7 5.37 33.78 39.02
N LEU A 8 5.41 34.21 37.76
CA LEU A 8 4.61 33.62 36.69
C LEU A 8 5.47 32.62 35.91
N THR A 9 5.07 31.38 36.07
CA THR A 9 5.51 30.15 35.40
C THR A 9 5.32 30.24 33.89
N GLY A 10 6.41 30.10 33.13
CA GLY A 10 6.39 29.97 31.67
C GLY A 10 6.04 28.54 31.25
N THR A 11 4.94 28.37 30.54
CA THR A 11 4.53 27.11 29.90
C THR A 11 5.22 26.99 28.53
N ALA A 12 6.15 26.05 28.40
CA ALA A 12 6.80 25.73 27.13
C ALA A 12 5.87 24.85 26.27
N LEU A 13 5.47 25.35 25.11
CA LEU A 13 4.72 24.61 24.08
C LEU A 13 5.70 23.76 23.26
N ALA A 14 5.63 22.44 23.41
CA ALA A 14 6.35 21.50 22.56
C ALA A 14 5.52 21.23 21.29
N VAL A 15 6.06 21.64 20.14
CA VAL A 15 5.49 21.37 18.81
C VAL A 15 5.84 19.93 18.41
N GLY A 16 4.86 19.04 18.42
CA GLY A 16 4.98 17.69 17.89
C GLY A 16 4.77 17.67 16.38
N ALA A 17 5.83 17.44 15.61
CA ALA A 17 5.73 17.15 14.19
C ALA A 17 5.23 15.70 14.00
N VAL A 18 3.95 15.52 13.73
CA VAL A 18 3.40 14.23 13.32
C VAL A 18 3.70 14.06 11.83
N GLY A 19 4.69 13.22 11.51
CA GLY A 19 4.96 12.78 10.15
C GLY A 19 3.80 11.93 9.66
N THR A 20 2.95 12.50 8.80
CA THR A 20 1.93 11.75 8.07
C THR A 20 2.62 10.89 7.01
N VAL A 21 2.74 9.59 7.29
CA VAL A 21 3.06 8.61 6.26
C VAL A 21 1.84 8.54 5.34
N VAL A 22 1.92 9.23 4.19
CA VAL A 22 0.94 9.09 3.11
C VAL A 22 1.13 7.69 2.54
N ALA A 23 0.25 6.76 2.94
CA ALA A 23 0.11 5.50 2.24
C ALA A 23 -0.27 5.79 0.78
N PRO A 24 0.28 5.06 -0.21
CA PRO A 24 -0.14 5.20 -1.58
C PRO A 24 -1.62 4.83 -1.63
N ALA A 25 -2.46 5.81 -2.00
CA ALA A 25 -3.85 5.58 -2.30
C ALA A 25 -3.90 4.79 -3.62
N TYR A 26 -3.94 3.46 -3.51
CA TYR A 26 -4.33 2.63 -4.64
C TYR A 26 -5.80 2.96 -4.96
N GLY A 27 -6.02 3.41 -6.20
CA GLY A 27 -7.27 3.97 -6.68
C GLY A 27 -8.48 3.07 -6.44
N ALA A 28 -9.47 3.67 -5.81
CA ALA A 28 -10.90 3.39 -5.74
C ALA A 28 -11.40 2.05 -6.29
N GLU A 29 -11.98 1.29 -5.36
CA GLU A 29 -12.92 0.20 -5.58
C GLU A 29 -14.24 0.77 -6.15
N GLY A 30 -14.28 1.02 -7.46
CA GLY A 30 -15.48 1.47 -8.15
C GLY A 30 -15.34 1.28 -9.66
N GLY A 31 -15.96 0.24 -10.22
CA GLY A 31 -16.16 0.03 -11.67
C GLY A 31 -14.96 0.34 -12.57
N GLY A 32 -13.74 0.08 -12.10
CA GLY A 32 -12.50 0.50 -12.77
C GLY A 32 -12.13 -0.37 -13.96
N LEU A 33 -11.25 0.14 -14.82
CA LEU A 33 -10.71 -0.62 -15.93
C LEU A 33 -9.73 -1.67 -15.40
N LYS A 34 -9.98 -2.96 -15.65
CA LYS A 34 -9.12 -4.06 -15.23
C LYS A 34 -8.21 -4.49 -16.37
N LEU A 35 -6.90 -4.41 -16.14
CA LEU A 35 -5.87 -4.80 -17.09
C LEU A 35 -5.17 -6.08 -16.63
N GLY A 36 -5.12 -7.07 -17.52
CA GLY A 36 -4.52 -8.38 -17.28
C GLY A 36 -3.49 -8.70 -18.37
N PRO A 37 -2.21 -8.86 -18.02
CA PRO A 37 -1.58 -8.63 -16.70
C PRO A 37 -1.44 -7.14 -16.37
N ALA A 38 -1.33 -6.80 -15.08
CA ALA A 38 -1.10 -5.41 -14.62
C ALA A 38 0.31 -4.89 -14.95
N SER A 39 1.26 -5.81 -15.18
CA SER A 39 2.61 -5.50 -15.64
C SER A 39 2.97 -6.36 -16.85
N VAL A 40 3.52 -5.73 -17.89
CA VAL A 40 3.80 -6.36 -19.17
C VAL A 40 5.14 -5.88 -19.74
N VAL A 41 5.79 -6.73 -20.52
CA VAL A 41 6.99 -6.35 -21.28
C VAL A 41 6.62 -5.80 -22.65
N PRO A 42 7.46 -4.95 -23.27
CA PRO A 42 7.27 -4.55 -24.66
C PRO A 42 7.07 -5.75 -25.59
N GLY A 43 6.08 -5.67 -26.48
CA GLY A 43 5.65 -6.77 -27.34
C GLY A 43 4.64 -7.74 -26.72
N GLY A 44 4.30 -7.60 -25.43
CA GLY A 44 3.28 -8.41 -24.75
C GLY A 44 1.84 -8.01 -25.08
N GLU A 45 0.92 -8.95 -24.88
CA GLU A 45 -0.53 -8.73 -25.04
C GLU A 45 -1.17 -8.41 -23.69
N VAL A 46 -2.09 -7.44 -23.69
CA VAL A 46 -2.85 -7.02 -22.51
C VAL A 46 -4.33 -7.18 -22.80
N THR A 47 -5.02 -7.86 -21.90
CA THR A 47 -6.48 -7.96 -21.92
C THR A 47 -7.07 -6.89 -21.01
N VAL A 48 -8.08 -6.19 -21.50
CA VAL A 48 -8.77 -5.10 -20.81
C VAL A 48 -10.21 -5.50 -20.58
N ARG A 49 -10.73 -5.28 -19.37
CA ARG A 49 -12.12 -5.57 -18.99
C ARG A 49 -12.73 -4.45 -18.16
N THR A 50 -14.03 -4.20 -18.32
CA THR A 50 -14.78 -3.25 -17.48
C THR A 50 -16.26 -3.60 -17.39
N ASP A 51 -16.84 -3.48 -16.19
CA ASP A 51 -18.27 -3.61 -15.88
C ASP A 51 -19.02 -2.27 -15.95
N ALA A 52 -18.31 -1.15 -15.98
CA ALA A 52 -18.90 0.19 -15.95
C ALA A 52 -19.75 0.56 -17.19
N CYS A 53 -19.62 -0.20 -18.28
CA CYS A 53 -20.36 0.02 -19.52
C CYS A 53 -21.71 -0.71 -19.60
N ARG A 54 -22.21 -1.31 -18.50
CA ARG A 54 -23.54 -1.96 -18.42
C ARG A 54 -23.87 -2.81 -19.66
N ASN A 55 -22.99 -3.75 -19.98
CA ASN A 55 -23.09 -4.69 -21.11
C ASN A 55 -23.06 -4.05 -22.51
N GLY A 56 -22.68 -2.78 -22.63
CA GLY A 56 -22.43 -2.11 -23.91
C GLY A 56 -21.00 -2.30 -24.40
N ALA A 57 -20.80 -2.10 -25.71
CA ALA A 57 -19.46 -2.02 -26.29
C ALA A 57 -18.70 -0.77 -25.78
N ALA A 58 -17.37 -0.81 -25.85
CA ALA A 58 -16.53 0.33 -25.48
C ALA A 58 -15.38 0.51 -26.47
N ALA A 59 -14.93 1.76 -26.62
CA ALA A 59 -13.72 2.10 -27.35
C ALA A 59 -12.58 2.29 -26.34
N GLY A 60 -11.52 1.50 -26.47
CA GLY A 60 -10.30 1.62 -25.67
C GLY A 60 -9.26 2.46 -26.38
N ASP A 61 -8.52 3.26 -25.61
CA ASP A 61 -7.39 4.07 -26.06
C ASP A 61 -6.14 3.65 -25.28
N ALA A 62 -5.17 3.10 -26.00
CA ALA A 62 -3.83 2.73 -25.52
C ALA A 62 -2.73 3.51 -26.28
N SER A 63 -3.04 4.71 -26.76
CA SER A 63 -2.10 5.60 -27.46
C SER A 63 -0.97 6.07 -26.55
N ALA A 64 -1.21 6.17 -25.23
CA ALA A 64 -0.19 6.52 -24.24
C ALA A 64 1.02 5.56 -24.29
N VAL A 65 0.79 4.27 -24.55
CA VAL A 65 1.83 3.25 -24.71
C VAL A 65 2.21 3.01 -26.20
N GLY A 66 1.58 3.74 -27.12
CA GLY A 66 1.80 3.64 -28.56
C GLY A 66 1.05 2.49 -29.26
N ALA A 67 0.10 1.84 -28.58
CA ALA A 67 -0.71 0.76 -29.16
C ALA A 67 -1.93 1.28 -29.96
N GLY A 68 -2.28 2.57 -29.80
CA GLY A 68 -3.42 3.20 -30.46
C GLY A 68 -4.76 2.78 -29.87
N ASP A 69 -5.82 3.03 -30.63
CA ASP A 69 -7.18 2.65 -30.26
C ASP A 69 -7.46 1.17 -30.48
N PHE A 70 -8.32 0.58 -29.65
CA PHE A 70 -8.79 -0.78 -29.76
C PHE A 70 -10.27 -0.90 -29.41
N THR A 71 -10.95 -1.88 -30.00
CA THR A 71 -12.38 -2.11 -29.75
C THR A 71 -12.57 -3.09 -28.59
N MET A 72 -13.50 -2.78 -27.70
CA MET A 72 -13.97 -3.69 -26.64
C MET A 72 -15.37 -4.17 -26.98
N ALA A 73 -15.53 -5.49 -27.09
CA ALA A 73 -16.81 -6.12 -27.34
C ALA A 73 -17.70 -6.05 -26.09
N ALA A 74 -18.99 -5.88 -26.30
CA ALA A 74 -20.00 -6.06 -25.25
C ALA A 74 -19.94 -7.51 -24.74
N GLY A 75 -19.98 -7.69 -23.42
CA GLY A 75 -20.20 -9.01 -22.82
C GLY A 75 -21.68 -9.42 -22.91
N SER A 76 -21.94 -10.73 -22.87
CA SER A 76 -23.29 -11.28 -22.81
C SER A 76 -23.74 -11.49 -21.35
N GLY A 77 -24.97 -11.13 -21.00
CA GLY A 77 -25.48 -11.32 -19.64
C GLY A 77 -24.75 -10.48 -18.59
N ASP A 78 -24.06 -11.14 -17.65
CA ASP A 78 -23.24 -10.50 -16.60
C ASP A 78 -21.76 -10.31 -17.02
N GLU A 79 -21.42 -10.62 -18.27
CA GLU A 79 -20.06 -10.47 -18.76
C GLU A 79 -19.69 -8.99 -18.96
N GLN A 80 -18.47 -8.66 -18.55
CA GLN A 80 -17.88 -7.34 -18.72
C GLN A 80 -17.53 -7.06 -20.19
N ALA A 81 -17.56 -5.79 -20.58
CA ALA A 81 -17.00 -5.37 -21.85
C ALA A 81 -15.50 -5.71 -21.86
N ALA A 82 -15.02 -6.34 -22.93
CA ALA A 82 -13.65 -6.87 -22.99
C ALA A 82 -12.99 -6.59 -24.34
N GLY A 83 -11.70 -6.28 -24.29
CA GLY A 83 -10.86 -6.07 -25.47
C GLY A 83 -9.42 -6.47 -25.19
N LYS A 84 -8.58 -6.40 -26.21
CA LYS A 84 -7.15 -6.67 -26.09
C LYS A 84 -6.36 -5.76 -27.00
N PHE A 85 -5.15 -5.44 -26.58
CA PHE A 85 -4.18 -4.73 -27.39
C PHE A 85 -2.77 -5.27 -27.11
N ARG A 86 -1.86 -5.00 -28.04
CA ARG A 86 -0.46 -5.39 -27.92
C ARG A 86 0.39 -4.17 -27.66
N VAL A 87 1.24 -4.24 -26.63
CA VAL A 87 2.22 -3.19 -26.33
C VAL A 87 3.31 -3.21 -27.42
N PRO A 88 3.61 -2.08 -28.08
CA PRO A 88 4.66 -2.03 -29.09
C PRO A 88 6.03 -2.40 -28.51
N PRO A 89 6.94 -2.99 -29.30
CA PRO A 89 8.31 -3.27 -28.85
C PRO A 89 9.12 -2.01 -28.57
N SER A 90 8.70 -0.85 -29.08
CA SER A 90 9.30 0.47 -28.83
C SER A 90 8.77 1.16 -27.57
N ALA A 91 7.81 0.55 -26.84
CA ALA A 91 7.29 1.11 -25.61
C ALA A 91 8.39 1.20 -24.54
N GLN A 92 8.50 2.34 -23.89
CA GLN A 92 9.46 2.54 -22.81
C GLN A 92 8.92 1.97 -21.49
N PRO A 93 9.78 1.57 -20.54
CA PRO A 93 9.33 1.21 -19.22
C PRO A 93 8.69 2.40 -18.49
N GLY A 94 7.55 2.19 -17.85
CA GLY A 94 6.80 3.24 -17.17
C GLY A 94 5.38 2.82 -16.82
N THR A 95 4.66 3.71 -16.12
CA THR A 95 3.22 3.55 -15.87
C THR A 95 2.46 4.36 -16.90
N TYR A 96 1.50 3.72 -17.56
CA TYR A 96 0.69 4.30 -18.61
C TYR A 96 -0.78 4.21 -18.22
N GLU A 97 -1.51 5.30 -18.39
CA GLU A 97 -2.96 5.30 -18.25
C GLU A 97 -3.60 4.77 -19.53
N ILE A 98 -4.48 3.80 -19.39
CA ILE A 98 -5.32 3.26 -20.46
C ILE A 98 -6.75 3.70 -20.21
N VAL A 99 -7.43 4.16 -21.25
CA VAL A 99 -8.78 4.72 -21.15
C VAL A 99 -9.75 3.83 -21.91
N ALA A 100 -10.93 3.61 -21.35
CA ALA A 100 -12.06 3.02 -22.07
C ALA A 100 -13.24 4.00 -22.02
N THR A 101 -13.86 4.22 -23.18
CA THR A 101 -15.06 5.04 -23.34
C THR A 101 -16.23 4.14 -23.72
N CYS A 102 -17.26 4.07 -22.88
CA CYS A 102 -18.46 3.32 -23.19
C CYS A 102 -19.17 3.94 -24.42
N ALA A 103 -19.57 3.10 -25.38
CA ALA A 103 -20.33 3.55 -26.54
C ALA A 103 -21.67 4.18 -26.11
N GLU A 104 -22.31 3.57 -25.12
CA GLU A 104 -23.52 4.06 -24.50
C GLU A 104 -23.20 5.11 -23.42
N GLY A 105 -23.59 6.36 -23.66
CA GLY A 105 -23.48 7.45 -22.69
C GLY A 105 -22.08 8.07 -22.52
N GLY A 106 -21.07 7.63 -23.28
CA GLY A 106 -19.77 8.30 -23.35
C GLY A 106 -18.97 8.34 -22.04
N ARG A 107 -19.32 7.50 -21.06
CA ARG A 107 -18.62 7.43 -19.78
C ARG A 107 -17.19 6.95 -20.01
N ARG A 108 -16.23 7.66 -19.43
CA ARG A 108 -14.81 7.27 -19.44
C ARG A 108 -14.43 6.54 -18.16
N VAL A 109 -13.61 5.51 -18.31
CA VAL A 109 -13.09 4.67 -17.23
C VAL A 109 -11.61 4.48 -17.51
N THR A 110 -10.76 4.64 -16.51
CA THR A 110 -9.31 4.54 -16.66
C THR A 110 -8.74 3.37 -15.86
N GLY A 111 -7.56 2.93 -16.25
CA GLY A 111 -6.78 1.96 -15.49
C GLY A 111 -5.31 2.01 -15.88
N ASP A 112 -4.45 1.70 -14.93
CA ASP A 112 -3.01 1.81 -15.09
C ASP A 112 -2.40 0.51 -15.62
N LEU A 113 -1.50 0.63 -16.59
CA LEU A 113 -0.65 -0.44 -17.10
C LEU A 113 0.82 -0.12 -16.77
N VAL A 114 1.53 -1.07 -16.18
CA VAL A 114 2.97 -0.93 -15.94
C VAL A 114 3.75 -1.67 -17.02
N VAL A 115 4.51 -0.95 -17.84
CA VAL A 115 5.47 -1.54 -18.77
C VAL A 115 6.81 -1.69 -18.07
N THR A 116 7.36 -2.89 -18.07
CA THR A 116 8.63 -3.22 -17.40
C THR A 116 9.60 -3.90 -18.37
N LEU A 117 10.89 -3.88 -18.04
CA LEU A 117 11.91 -4.61 -18.81
C LEU A 117 11.81 -6.13 -18.62
N THR A 118 11.25 -6.57 -17.49
CA THR A 118 11.05 -7.98 -17.16
C THR A 118 9.60 -8.19 -16.70
N ALA A 119 8.96 -9.24 -17.22
CA ALA A 119 7.57 -9.54 -16.87
C ALA A 119 7.51 -9.97 -15.40
N THR A 120 6.98 -9.11 -14.54
CA THR A 120 6.69 -9.47 -13.14
C THR A 120 5.45 -10.36 -13.17
N ARG A 121 5.63 -11.68 -13.38
CA ARG A 121 4.54 -12.64 -13.16
C ARG A 121 4.03 -12.39 -11.75
N GLY A 122 2.76 -11.99 -11.64
CA GLY A 122 2.17 -11.42 -10.43
C GLY A 122 2.66 -12.10 -9.17
N GLN A 123 3.22 -11.31 -8.25
CA GLN A 123 3.75 -11.69 -6.93
C GLN A 123 3.82 -13.21 -6.70
N VAL A 124 4.74 -13.87 -7.40
CA VAL A 124 5.11 -15.25 -7.06
C VAL A 124 5.74 -15.13 -5.68
N HIS A 125 4.97 -15.45 -4.65
CA HIS A 125 5.54 -15.67 -3.33
C HIS A 125 6.68 -16.67 -3.55
N PRO A 126 7.93 -16.33 -3.24
CA PRO A 126 9.04 -17.25 -3.46
C PRO A 126 8.80 -18.50 -2.61
N ARG A 127 8.28 -19.56 -3.23
CA ARG A 127 8.06 -20.88 -2.62
C ARG A 127 9.36 -21.68 -2.70
N GLY A 128 10.43 -21.08 -2.23
CA GLY A 128 11.74 -21.71 -2.12
C GLY A 128 12.36 -21.23 -0.83
N SER A 129 12.43 -22.11 0.17
CA SER A 129 13.35 -21.96 1.28
C SER A 129 14.75 -21.91 0.68
N VAL A 130 15.29 -20.70 0.52
CA VAL A 130 16.70 -20.57 0.19
C VAL A 130 17.46 -21.07 1.41
N LYS A 131 18.17 -22.18 1.21
CA LYS A 131 19.14 -22.70 2.16
C LYS A 131 20.39 -21.81 2.11
N THR A 132 20.23 -20.50 2.24
CA THR A 132 21.33 -19.61 2.58
C THR A 132 21.59 -19.87 4.05
N GLY A 133 22.59 -20.70 4.33
CA GLY A 133 23.09 -20.92 5.68
C GLY A 133 23.63 -19.62 6.26
N VAL A 134 22.74 -18.84 6.85
CA VAL A 134 22.99 -17.81 7.85
C VAL A 134 21.76 -17.85 8.75
N GLY A 135 21.94 -18.35 9.98
CA GLY A 135 20.85 -18.55 10.92
C GLY A 135 20.11 -17.24 11.20
N GLY A 136 18.79 -17.27 11.04
CA GLY A 136 17.88 -16.20 11.43
C GLY A 136 16.54 -16.84 11.81
N PRO A 137 16.02 -16.56 13.01
CA PRO A 137 15.44 -17.58 13.88
C PRO A 137 14.12 -18.16 13.38
N ASP A 138 14.06 -19.48 13.42
CA ASP A 138 12.82 -20.24 13.44
C ASP A 138 11.85 -19.67 14.48
N GLY A 139 10.58 -19.60 14.10
CA GLY A 139 9.46 -19.57 15.04
C GLY A 139 9.49 -18.41 16.02
N ARG A 140 8.80 -17.32 15.70
CA ARG A 140 8.41 -16.32 16.69
C ARG A 140 7.42 -17.00 17.65
N ASP A 141 7.95 -17.68 18.65
CA ASP A 141 7.18 -18.31 19.72
C ASP A 141 6.56 -17.18 20.56
N PRO A 142 5.23 -17.06 20.62
CA PRO A 142 4.55 -15.96 21.31
C PRO A 142 4.90 -15.88 22.80
N VAL A 143 5.43 -16.96 23.38
CA VAL A 143 5.87 -17.02 24.78
C VAL A 143 7.14 -16.19 25.02
N GLN A 144 8.04 -16.09 24.04
CA GLN A 144 9.30 -15.37 24.20
C GLN A 144 9.11 -13.84 24.18
N THR A 145 8.04 -13.36 23.55
CA THR A 145 7.68 -11.93 23.53
C THR A 145 7.06 -11.49 24.85
N ALA A 146 6.30 -12.36 25.52
CA ALA A 146 5.70 -12.09 26.82
C ALA A 146 6.76 -11.99 27.95
N ALA A 147 7.83 -12.79 27.85
CA ALA A 147 8.92 -12.75 28.83
C ALA A 147 9.73 -11.44 28.77
N GLY A 148 9.95 -10.87 27.58
CA GLY A 148 10.70 -9.62 27.42
C GLY A 148 10.01 -8.39 28.05
N VAL A 149 8.68 -8.32 27.98
CA VAL A 149 7.90 -7.19 28.51
C VAL A 149 7.79 -7.25 30.05
N ALA A 150 7.77 -8.46 30.63
CA ALA A 150 7.76 -8.64 32.08
C ALA A 150 9.03 -8.09 32.76
N ALA A 151 10.20 -8.22 32.11
CA ALA A 151 11.46 -7.70 32.66
C ALA A 151 11.48 -6.16 32.78
N LEU A 152 10.83 -5.44 31.86
CA LEU A 152 10.76 -3.97 31.91
C LEU A 152 9.79 -3.47 32.99
N ALA A 153 8.74 -4.21 33.32
CA ALA A 153 7.79 -3.84 34.37
C ALA A 153 8.40 -3.93 35.79
N VAL A 154 9.30 -4.90 36.03
CA VAL A 154 9.95 -5.08 37.34
C VAL A 154 10.92 -3.94 37.66
N ALA A 155 11.56 -3.34 36.64
CA ALA A 155 12.46 -2.21 36.84
C ALA A 155 11.74 -0.94 37.32
N ALA A 156 10.49 -0.71 36.91
CA ALA A 156 9.72 0.48 37.30
C ALA A 156 9.12 0.36 38.72
N ALA A 157 8.72 -0.84 39.15
CA ALA A 157 8.12 -1.06 40.48
C ALA A 157 9.16 -1.30 41.59
N GLY A 158 10.34 -1.85 41.26
CA GLY A 158 11.40 -2.08 42.26
C GLY A 158 12.07 -0.80 42.78
N GLY A 159 12.18 0.22 41.92
CA GLY A 159 12.84 1.49 42.26
C GLY A 159 12.11 2.29 43.34
N THR A 160 10.78 2.23 43.38
CA THR A 160 9.96 2.96 44.38
C THR A 160 9.95 2.27 45.74
N TRP A 161 10.06 0.94 45.81
CA TRP A 161 10.12 0.22 47.10
C TRP A 161 11.47 0.36 47.81
N LEU A 162 12.58 0.37 47.07
CA LEU A 162 13.92 0.58 47.63
C LEU A 162 14.10 1.98 48.23
N LEU A 163 13.43 3.00 47.68
CA LEU A 163 13.39 4.35 48.28
C LEU A 163 12.55 4.40 49.56
N HIS A 164 11.51 3.56 49.67
CA HIS A 164 10.66 3.52 50.86
C HIS A 164 11.35 2.86 52.08
N ARG A 165 12.34 1.97 51.87
CA ARG A 165 13.03 1.28 52.98
C ARG A 165 14.02 2.17 53.73
N ARG A 166 14.60 3.20 53.10
CA ARG A 166 15.54 4.13 53.77
C ARG A 166 14.86 5.20 54.62
N ALA A 167 13.56 5.44 54.49
CA ALA A 167 12.85 6.47 55.25
C ALA A 167 12.25 5.98 56.59
N ARG A 168 12.44 4.70 56.96
CA ARG A 168 11.88 4.10 58.19
C ARG A 168 12.93 3.39 59.05
N GLY A 169 14.22 3.62 58.78
CA GLY A 169 15.34 2.92 59.42
C GLY A 169 16.46 3.84 59.86
N ASP A 170 16.11 4.91 60.58
CA ASP A 170 16.94 5.61 61.56
C ASP A 170 15.90 6.27 62.48
N GLY A 171 15.61 5.78 63.68
CA GLY A 171 16.55 5.43 64.72
C GLY A 171 16.46 6.53 65.78
N ILE A 172 15.45 6.42 66.66
CA ILE A 172 15.64 6.80 68.06
C ILE A 172 16.35 5.64 68.76
#